data_AF-A0A560CJR9-F1
#
_entry.id   AF-A0A560CJR9-F1
#
_cell.length_a   1.000
_cell.length_b   1.000
_cell.length_c   1.000
_cell.angle_alpha   90.00
_cell.angle_beta   90.00
_cell.angle_gamma   90.00
#
_symmetry.space_group_name_H-M   'P 1'
#
loop_
_entity.id
_entity.type
_entity.pdbx_description
1 polymer ?
#
loop_
_entity_poly.entity_id
_entity_poly.type
_entity_poly.pdbx_seq_one_letter_code
_entity_poly.pdbx_strand_id
1 'polypeptide(L)'
;MTVAALQGRALTRTVDAVRSLLAQGEVPAFALDGLEGIQSGGLWSERGTVLAATPLAVALADRLPDAAETVPAVVSLLPEVRAAWLRVLRARFAEIGERGDVAALAETVTGAGALARALVGVEAPSLSPTAFGELERAVLPAAAHEAPAFPVLLRALAATAGMADGTPVPQPLPDIVVDNPSTVWQSGRLLRLPEATDTAPATVVLSGALDGRGGEGDVMRWALHHPWAFLLAQMVFTKEAWEAERVSGGVAFELEPAHLPQFQRPPCVEVVVTRPNGEEVRCGSLGELVRRVLAQLGVTLLGHRVTASTLDDRLGLVIDAAQRRGVWRFEHGTGARHPAYAIDPAFSDACYRALGSRAFYRLGSPVTAAVRRAAETWAAERIARASAGTGGEVAS
;
A
#
# COMPACT_ATOMS: atom_id res chain seq x y z
N MET A 1 27.19 14.27 -5.51
CA MET A 1 27.40 14.45 -6.99
C MET A 1 26.14 15.08 -7.57
N THR A 2 26.19 16.13 -8.38
CA THR A 2 24.95 16.78 -8.87
C THR A 2 24.27 15.95 -9.96
N VAL A 3 22.94 16.01 -10.02
CA VAL A 3 22.14 15.26 -11.01
C VAL A 3 22.46 15.70 -12.44
N ALA A 4 22.84 16.96 -12.63
CA ALA A 4 23.33 17.49 -13.91
C ALA A 4 24.62 16.80 -14.40
N ALA A 5 25.41 16.19 -13.50
CA ALA A 5 26.62 15.45 -13.85
C ALA A 5 26.35 13.95 -14.14
N LEU A 6 25.16 13.44 -13.83
CA LEU A 6 24.77 12.06 -14.17
C LEU A 6 24.45 11.99 -15.67
N GLN A 7 25.23 11.19 -16.39
CA GLN A 7 25.05 10.99 -17.83
C GLN A 7 25.07 9.50 -18.18
N GLY A 8 24.41 9.17 -19.29
CA GLY A 8 24.41 7.83 -19.87
C GLY A 8 24.04 6.73 -18.87
N ARG A 9 24.92 5.73 -18.71
CA ARG A 9 24.65 4.53 -17.90
C ARG A 9 24.43 4.81 -16.41
N ALA A 10 25.07 5.85 -15.86
CA ALA A 10 24.92 6.18 -14.45
C ALA A 10 23.50 6.69 -14.17
N LEU A 11 22.99 7.57 -15.02
CA LEU A 11 21.63 8.10 -14.95
C LEU A 11 20.58 7.00 -15.08
N THR A 12 20.71 6.11 -16.07
CA THR A 12 19.78 4.99 -16.27
C THR A 12 19.69 4.11 -15.01
N ARG A 13 20.84 3.75 -14.43
CA ARG A 13 20.88 2.94 -13.20
C ARG A 13 20.18 3.64 -12.03
N THR A 14 20.40 4.95 -11.86
CA THR A 14 19.73 5.71 -10.79
C THR A 14 18.21 5.75 -10.99
N VAL A 15 17.73 5.96 -12.22
CA VAL A 15 16.30 5.96 -12.54
C VAL A 15 15.69 4.56 -12.31
N ASP A 16 16.39 3.50 -12.72
CA ASP A 16 15.96 2.12 -12.50
C ASP A 16 15.96 1.76 -11.01
N ALA A 17 16.91 2.30 -10.24
CA ALA A 17 16.92 2.16 -8.78
C ALA A 17 15.73 2.87 -8.13
N VAL A 18 15.33 4.07 -8.59
CA VAL A 18 14.09 4.72 -8.12
C VAL A 18 12.88 3.88 -8.46
N ARG A 19 12.78 3.34 -9.68
CA ARG A 19 11.69 2.44 -10.08
C ARG A 19 11.64 1.20 -9.19
N SER A 20 12.80 0.60 -8.92
CA SER A 20 12.93 -0.59 -8.07
C SER A 20 12.55 -0.28 -6.63
N LEU A 21 12.96 0.88 -6.09
CA LEU A 21 12.57 1.33 -4.76
C LEU A 21 11.05 1.53 -4.65
N LEU A 22 10.41 2.10 -5.67
CA LEU A 22 8.95 2.30 -5.68
C LEU A 22 8.17 0.99 -5.86
N ALA A 23 8.71 0.02 -6.59
CA ALA A 23 8.05 -1.26 -6.85
C ALA A 23 8.27 -2.29 -5.73
N GLN A 24 9.50 -2.36 -5.22
CA GLN A 24 9.94 -3.39 -4.26
C GLN A 24 10.09 -2.82 -2.84
N GLY A 25 10.23 -1.50 -2.69
CA GLY A 25 10.32 -0.86 -1.38
C GLY A 25 11.72 -0.85 -0.77
N GLU A 26 12.69 -1.55 -1.36
CA GLU A 26 14.08 -1.57 -0.90
C GLU A 26 15.06 -1.54 -2.07
N VAL A 27 16.13 -0.77 -1.93
CA VAL A 27 17.31 -0.81 -2.82
C VAL A 27 18.60 -0.63 -2.02
N PRO A 28 19.77 -1.06 -2.52
CA PRO A 28 21.04 -0.72 -1.91
C PRO A 28 21.26 0.80 -1.87
N ALA A 29 21.84 1.32 -0.79
CA ALA A 29 22.02 2.76 -0.59
C ALA A 29 22.84 3.41 -1.71
N PHE A 30 23.92 2.74 -2.13
CA PHE A 30 24.79 3.21 -3.21
C PHE A 30 24.05 3.39 -4.56
N ALA A 31 22.89 2.75 -4.74
CA ALA A 31 22.14 2.84 -5.98
C ALA A 31 21.55 4.24 -6.22
N LEU A 32 21.42 5.05 -5.16
CA LEU A 32 20.86 6.41 -5.19
C LEU A 32 21.84 7.51 -4.76
N ASP A 33 23.16 7.26 -4.73
CA ASP A 33 24.21 8.23 -4.34
C ASP A 33 24.22 9.54 -5.17
N GLY A 34 23.45 9.62 -6.26
CA GLY A 34 23.26 10.84 -7.05
C GLY A 34 22.04 11.68 -6.68
N LEU A 35 21.22 11.25 -5.71
CA LEU A 35 19.95 11.88 -5.33
C LEU A 35 19.96 12.45 -3.90
N GLU A 36 21.13 12.89 -3.44
CA GLU A 36 21.38 13.42 -2.08
C GLU A 36 20.39 14.54 -1.69
N GLY A 37 19.83 15.29 -2.67
CA GLY A 37 18.81 16.32 -2.44
C GLY A 37 17.37 15.84 -2.24
N ILE A 38 17.04 14.57 -2.50
CA ILE A 38 15.68 14.04 -2.33
C ILE A 38 15.46 13.46 -0.93
N GLN A 39 16.53 13.10 -0.22
CA GLN A 39 16.46 12.53 1.13
C GLN A 39 15.70 13.44 2.13
N SER A 40 15.68 14.76 1.91
CA SER A 40 14.91 15.72 2.71
C SER A 40 13.39 15.66 2.50
N GLY A 41 12.90 14.93 1.49
CA GLY A 41 11.48 14.79 1.16
C GLY A 41 10.78 13.64 1.90
N GLY A 42 11.49 12.88 2.75
CA GLY A 42 10.91 11.80 3.55
C GLY A 42 10.39 10.59 2.77
N LEU A 43 10.67 10.50 1.46
CA LEU A 43 10.22 9.43 0.57
C LEU A 43 10.86 8.07 0.85
N TRP A 44 12.06 8.09 1.42
CA TRP A 44 12.75 6.89 1.86
C TRP A 44 13.55 7.20 3.12
N SER A 45 13.91 6.14 3.83
CA SER A 45 14.79 6.16 4.99
C SER A 45 16.03 5.33 4.71
N GLU A 46 17.17 5.78 5.22
CA GLU A 46 18.43 5.06 5.10
C GLU A 46 18.68 4.21 6.33
N ARG A 47 19.11 2.98 6.10
CA ARG A 47 19.48 2.04 7.15
C ARG A 47 20.66 1.18 6.74
N GLY A 48 21.84 1.53 7.26
CA GLY A 48 23.07 0.85 6.91
C GLY A 48 23.33 0.96 5.42
N THR A 49 23.31 -0.16 4.70
CA THR A 49 23.55 -0.21 3.25
C THR A 49 22.27 -0.28 2.42
N VAL A 50 21.10 -0.06 3.01
CA VAL A 50 19.79 -0.20 2.35
C VAL A 50 18.99 1.10 2.49
N LEU A 51 18.32 1.49 1.42
CA LEU A 51 17.28 2.52 1.41
C LEU A 51 15.92 1.83 1.35
N ALA A 52 15.03 2.19 2.27
CA ALA A 52 13.68 1.66 2.33
C ALA A 52 12.67 2.76 2.04
N ALA A 53 11.75 2.51 1.11
CA ALA A 53 10.66 3.42 0.80
C ALA A 53 9.76 3.60 2.03
N THR A 54 9.15 4.77 2.15
CA THR A 54 8.26 5.10 3.27
C THR A 54 6.80 5.12 2.80
N PRO A 55 5.83 5.12 3.73
CA PRO A 55 4.42 5.31 3.38
C PRO A 55 4.16 6.58 2.54
N LEU A 56 5.01 7.60 2.68
CA LEU A 56 4.90 8.83 1.91
C LEU A 56 5.19 8.62 0.41
N ALA A 57 6.08 7.69 0.05
CA ALA A 57 6.32 7.34 -1.34
C ALA A 57 5.11 6.66 -1.98
N VAL A 58 4.43 5.78 -1.25
CA VAL A 58 3.17 5.17 -1.70
C VAL A 58 2.08 6.23 -1.84
N ALA A 59 1.95 7.13 -0.86
CA ALA A 59 0.99 8.22 -0.92
C ALA A 59 1.24 9.17 -2.09
N LEU A 60 2.50 9.40 -2.47
CA LEU A 60 2.85 10.17 -3.67
C LEU A 60 2.38 9.44 -4.94
N ALA A 61 2.64 8.14 -5.06
CA ALA A 61 2.19 7.34 -6.19
C ALA A 61 0.66 7.39 -6.34
N ASP A 62 -0.08 7.20 -5.24
CA ASP A 62 -1.55 7.17 -5.26
C ASP A 62 -2.20 8.49 -5.70
N ARG A 63 -1.53 9.63 -5.46
CA ARG A 63 -1.98 10.96 -5.94
C ARG A 63 -1.95 11.07 -7.46
N LEU A 64 -1.11 10.30 -8.12
CA LEU A 64 -0.94 10.32 -9.57
C LEU A 64 -1.89 9.32 -10.23
N PRO A 65 -2.33 9.57 -11.48
CA PRO A 65 -3.20 8.64 -12.18
C PRO A 65 -2.47 7.34 -12.57
N ASP A 66 -1.19 7.45 -12.95
CA ASP A 66 -0.35 6.35 -13.40
C ASP A 66 0.89 6.22 -12.50
N ALA A 67 1.22 4.99 -12.11
CA ALA A 67 2.40 4.66 -11.33
C ALA A 67 3.70 5.12 -12.02
N ALA A 68 3.75 5.11 -13.36
CA ALA A 68 4.90 5.55 -14.13
C ALA A 68 5.23 7.05 -13.91
N GLU A 69 4.23 7.87 -13.58
CA GLU A 69 4.40 9.30 -13.27
C GLU A 69 5.05 9.54 -11.90
N THR A 70 5.15 8.51 -11.05
CA THR A 70 5.79 8.64 -9.74
C THR A 70 7.28 8.95 -9.88
N VAL A 71 7.95 8.39 -10.89
CA VAL A 71 9.38 8.65 -11.14
C VAL A 71 9.63 10.13 -11.47
N PRO A 72 8.96 10.76 -12.47
CA PRO A 72 9.09 12.19 -12.70
C PRO A 72 8.70 13.02 -11.47
N ALA A 73 7.70 12.60 -10.68
CA ALA A 73 7.37 13.29 -9.43
C ALA A 73 8.53 13.24 -8.42
N VAL A 74 9.15 12.09 -8.20
CA VAL A 74 10.32 11.94 -7.31
C VAL A 74 11.47 12.84 -7.76
N VAL A 75 11.85 12.81 -9.04
CA VAL A 75 12.97 13.63 -9.52
C VAL A 75 12.64 15.13 -9.53
N SER A 76 11.35 15.50 -9.57
CA SER A 76 10.90 16.90 -9.44
C SER A 76 11.10 17.49 -8.04
N LEU A 77 11.52 16.68 -7.06
CA LEU A 77 11.95 17.16 -5.74
C LEU A 77 13.40 17.64 -5.74
N LEU A 78 14.18 17.35 -6.77
CA LEU A 78 15.52 17.90 -6.93
C LEU A 78 15.41 19.40 -7.26
N PRO A 79 16.02 20.30 -6.48
CA PRO A 79 15.84 21.75 -6.66
C PRO A 79 16.13 22.25 -8.08
N GLU A 80 17.20 21.77 -8.70
CA GLU A 80 17.61 22.19 -10.04
C GLU A 80 16.63 21.72 -11.13
N VAL A 81 16.19 20.45 -11.05
CA VAL A 81 15.20 19.87 -11.98
C VAL A 81 13.87 20.57 -11.79
N ARG A 82 13.45 20.78 -10.54
CA ARG A 82 12.21 21.50 -10.20
C ARG A 82 12.20 22.90 -10.79
N ALA A 83 13.27 23.66 -10.62
CA ALA A 83 13.39 25.02 -11.13
C ALA A 83 13.36 25.06 -12.67
N ALA A 84 13.99 24.10 -13.35
CA ALA A 84 13.91 23.99 -14.81
C ALA A 84 12.50 23.66 -15.30
N TRP A 85 11.85 22.67 -14.68
CA TRP A 85 10.51 22.25 -15.08
C TRP A 85 9.43 23.28 -14.75
N LEU A 86 9.57 24.04 -13.65
CA LEU A 86 8.69 25.17 -13.34
C LEU A 86 8.76 26.28 -14.39
N ARG A 87 9.95 26.58 -14.95
CA ARG A 87 10.12 27.54 -16.05
C ARG A 87 9.37 27.11 -17.32
N VAL A 88 9.47 25.84 -17.65
CA VAL A 88 8.73 25.25 -18.78
C VAL A 88 7.23 25.29 -18.53
N LEU A 89 6.79 24.86 -17.35
CA LEU A 89 5.37 24.82 -17.00
C LEU A 89 4.77 26.23 -17.01
N ARG A 90 5.46 27.23 -16.46
CA ARG A 90 5.01 28.63 -16.50
C ARG A 90 4.89 29.17 -17.92
N ALA A 91 5.81 28.81 -18.81
CA ALA A 91 5.76 29.21 -20.21
C ALA A 91 4.57 28.58 -20.95
N ARG A 92 4.23 27.32 -20.64
CA ARG A 92 3.02 26.66 -21.19
C ARG A 92 1.73 27.33 -20.72
N PHE A 93 1.66 27.76 -19.46
CA PHE A 93 0.53 28.56 -18.99
C PHE A 93 0.38 29.89 -19.75
N ALA A 94 1.50 30.56 -20.04
CA ALA A 94 1.47 31.80 -20.83
C ALA A 94 0.97 31.53 -22.26
N GLU A 95 1.47 30.50 -22.92
CA GLU A 95 1.05 30.12 -24.28
C GLU A 95 -0.44 29.76 -24.36
N ILE A 96 -1.00 29.03 -23.38
CA ILE A 96 -2.43 28.72 -23.31
C ILE A 96 -3.25 30.02 -23.16
N GLY A 97 -2.77 30.94 -22.30
CA GLY A 97 -3.40 32.25 -22.11
C GLY A 97 -3.38 33.11 -23.38
N GLU A 98 -2.26 33.13 -24.11
CA GLU A 98 -2.11 33.88 -25.37
C GLU A 98 -3.03 33.37 -26.47
N ARG A 99 -3.33 32.07 -26.49
CA ARG A 99 -4.30 31.46 -27.41
C ARG A 99 -5.75 31.84 -27.10
N GLY A 100 -6.01 32.43 -25.93
CA GLY A 100 -7.36 32.82 -25.49
C GLY A 100 -8.26 31.63 -25.12
N ASP A 101 -7.70 30.45 -24.89
CA ASP A 101 -8.46 29.26 -24.47
C ASP A 101 -8.73 29.30 -22.96
N VAL A 102 -9.81 29.98 -22.59
CA VAL A 102 -10.20 30.19 -21.19
C VAL A 102 -10.52 28.88 -20.49
N ALA A 103 -11.12 27.92 -21.19
CA ALA A 103 -11.48 26.62 -20.62
C ALA A 103 -10.22 25.81 -20.28
N ALA A 104 -9.29 25.67 -21.23
CA ALA A 104 -8.03 24.98 -21.00
C ALA A 104 -7.20 25.66 -19.90
N LEU A 105 -7.18 26.99 -19.85
CA LEU A 105 -6.47 27.71 -18.80
C LEU A 105 -7.08 27.44 -17.41
N ALA A 106 -8.41 27.47 -17.29
CA ALA A 106 -9.10 27.20 -16.03
C ALA A 106 -8.86 25.77 -15.53
N GLU A 107 -8.91 24.77 -16.42
CA GLU A 107 -8.57 23.38 -16.10
C GLU A 107 -7.11 23.26 -15.63
N THR A 108 -6.18 23.91 -16.34
CA THR A 108 -4.76 23.85 -16.00
C THR A 108 -4.46 24.50 -14.66
N VAL A 109 -5.07 25.66 -14.37
CA VAL A 109 -4.96 26.33 -13.05
C VAL A 109 -5.51 25.44 -11.94
N THR A 110 -6.66 24.80 -12.18
CA THR A 110 -7.25 23.84 -11.24
C THR A 110 -6.29 22.66 -10.99
N GLY A 111 -5.69 22.13 -12.05
CA GLY A 111 -4.71 21.04 -11.98
C GLY A 111 -3.40 21.42 -11.27
N ALA A 112 -2.97 22.68 -11.34
CA ALA A 112 -1.80 23.15 -10.60
C ALA A 112 -2.03 23.14 -9.07
N GLY A 113 -3.24 23.51 -8.61
CA GLY A 113 -3.58 23.53 -7.20
C GLY A 113 -2.53 24.27 -6.35
N ALA A 114 -1.93 23.58 -5.37
CA ALA A 114 -0.90 24.14 -4.49
C ALA A 114 0.38 24.61 -5.22
N LEU A 115 0.65 24.08 -6.42
CA LEU A 115 1.78 24.49 -7.26
C LEU A 115 1.67 25.92 -7.76
N ALA A 116 0.44 26.47 -7.85
CA ALA A 116 0.19 27.79 -8.40
C ALA A 116 1.04 28.89 -7.74
N ARG A 117 1.27 28.79 -6.42
CA ARG A 117 2.14 29.72 -5.69
C ARG A 117 3.57 29.72 -6.22
N ALA A 118 4.14 28.54 -6.44
CA ALA A 118 5.49 28.41 -6.99
C ALA A 118 5.57 28.94 -8.42
N LEU A 119 4.54 28.69 -9.24
CA LEU A 119 4.47 29.16 -10.63
C LEU A 119 4.44 30.68 -10.75
N VAL A 120 3.79 31.39 -9.82
CA VAL A 120 3.78 32.86 -9.80
C VAL A 120 5.18 33.44 -9.54
N GLY A 121 6.00 32.76 -8.73
CA GLY A 121 7.36 33.17 -8.42
C GLY A 121 8.41 32.80 -9.46
N VAL A 122 8.02 32.18 -10.59
CA VAL A 122 8.97 31.77 -11.63
C VAL A 122 9.44 32.98 -12.43
N GLU A 123 10.74 33.27 -12.34
CA GLU A 123 11.43 34.22 -13.19
C GLU A 123 11.85 33.56 -14.52
N ALA A 124 11.76 34.32 -15.63
CA ALA A 124 12.17 33.88 -16.97
C ALA A 124 11.56 32.52 -17.44
N PRO A 125 10.23 32.44 -17.65
CA PRO A 125 9.62 31.28 -18.28
C PRO A 125 10.23 31.01 -19.66
N SER A 126 10.45 29.74 -20.00
CA SER A 126 11.09 29.35 -21.26
C SER A 126 10.60 28.01 -21.77
N LEU A 127 10.39 27.91 -23.07
CA LEU A 127 10.13 26.66 -23.81
C LEU A 127 11.38 26.16 -24.56
N SER A 128 12.57 26.65 -24.20
CA SER A 128 13.83 26.11 -24.72
C SER A 128 14.15 24.76 -24.06
N PRO A 129 14.93 23.89 -24.75
CA PRO A 129 15.43 22.66 -24.14
C PRO A 129 16.13 22.92 -22.81
N THR A 130 15.88 22.06 -21.82
CA THR A 130 16.52 22.16 -20.50
C THR A 130 17.89 21.49 -20.52
N ALA A 131 18.69 21.71 -19.47
CA ALA A 131 19.95 20.98 -19.27
C ALA A 131 19.75 19.48 -18.92
N PHE A 132 18.51 19.02 -18.72
CA PHE A 132 18.18 17.69 -18.21
C PHE A 132 17.60 16.75 -19.29
N GLY A 133 17.86 17.02 -20.58
CA GLY A 133 17.26 16.26 -21.69
C GLY A 133 17.50 14.74 -21.66
N GLU A 134 18.61 14.25 -21.07
CA GLU A 134 18.80 12.81 -20.85
C GLU A 134 17.86 12.25 -19.78
N LEU A 135 17.74 12.96 -18.64
CA LEU A 135 16.84 12.57 -17.54
C LEU A 135 15.40 12.61 -18.02
N GLU A 136 15.01 13.67 -18.72
CA GLU A 136 13.66 13.84 -19.27
C GLU A 136 13.28 12.68 -20.18
N ARG A 137 14.17 12.26 -21.09
CA ARG A 137 13.93 11.08 -21.94
C ARG A 137 13.77 9.77 -21.16
N ALA A 138 14.35 9.67 -19.97
CA ALA A 138 14.28 8.47 -19.13
C ALA A 138 13.00 8.42 -18.26
N VAL A 139 12.39 9.57 -17.96
CA VAL A 139 11.31 9.69 -16.96
C VAL A 139 10.00 10.32 -17.47
N LEU A 140 10.04 11.05 -18.59
CA LEU A 140 8.89 11.71 -19.21
C LEU A 140 8.56 11.06 -20.55
N PRO A 141 7.32 11.21 -21.06
CA PRO A 141 6.92 10.71 -22.37
C PRO A 141 7.59 11.47 -23.55
N ALA A 142 8.08 12.68 -23.30
CA ALA A 142 8.79 13.52 -24.26
C ALA A 142 9.74 14.47 -23.50
N ALA A 143 10.59 15.22 -24.21
CA ALA A 143 11.41 16.25 -23.56
C ALA A 143 10.52 17.28 -22.86
N ALA A 144 10.95 17.82 -21.71
CA ALA A 144 10.06 18.59 -20.85
C ALA A 144 9.46 19.81 -21.56
N HIS A 145 10.30 20.47 -22.38
CA HIS A 145 9.92 21.63 -23.16
C HIS A 145 8.93 21.35 -24.29
N GLU A 146 8.60 20.10 -24.61
CA GLU A 146 7.66 19.72 -25.66
C GLU A 146 6.22 19.58 -25.13
N ALA A 147 5.22 19.83 -25.99
CA ALA A 147 3.81 19.80 -25.59
C ALA A 147 3.35 18.44 -25.00
N PRO A 148 3.78 17.26 -25.50
CA PRO A 148 3.34 15.98 -24.95
C PRO A 148 3.77 15.73 -23.50
N ALA A 149 4.84 16.38 -23.01
CA ALA A 149 5.31 16.24 -21.64
C ALA A 149 4.46 17.04 -20.63
N PHE A 150 3.72 18.04 -21.09
CA PHE A 150 3.03 19.01 -20.24
C PHE A 150 2.06 18.40 -19.22
N PRO A 151 1.15 17.46 -19.57
CA PRO A 151 0.19 16.91 -18.61
C PRO A 151 0.89 16.14 -17.47
N VAL A 152 1.92 15.37 -17.79
CA VAL A 152 2.70 14.60 -16.80
C VAL A 152 3.50 15.55 -15.90
N LEU A 153 4.15 16.56 -16.48
CA LEU A 153 4.90 17.57 -15.72
C LEU A 153 4.01 18.32 -14.73
N LEU A 154 2.84 18.77 -15.18
CA LEU A 154 1.88 19.47 -14.32
C LEU A 154 1.50 18.61 -13.12
N ARG A 155 1.09 17.35 -13.36
CA ARG A 155 0.67 16.43 -12.29
C ARG A 155 1.82 16.07 -11.35
N ALA A 156 3.01 15.77 -11.88
CA ALA A 156 4.19 15.43 -11.11
C ALA A 156 4.62 16.58 -10.17
N LEU A 157 4.68 17.80 -10.69
CA LEU A 157 5.03 18.98 -9.90
C LEU A 157 3.93 19.37 -8.89
N ALA A 158 2.66 19.21 -9.27
CA ALA A 158 1.52 19.47 -8.39
C ALA A 158 1.46 18.48 -7.23
N ALA A 159 1.70 17.19 -7.49
CA ALA A 159 1.71 16.14 -6.47
C ALA A 159 2.79 16.36 -5.39
N THR A 160 3.88 17.04 -5.76
CA THR A 160 5.03 17.34 -4.88
C THR A 160 5.05 18.77 -4.31
N ALA A 161 4.05 19.61 -4.64
CA ALA A 161 4.05 21.03 -4.29
C ALA A 161 4.17 21.35 -2.79
N GLY A 162 3.72 20.45 -1.91
CA GLY A 162 3.83 20.59 -0.45
C GLY A 162 4.89 19.70 0.21
N MET A 163 5.68 18.96 -0.58
CA MET A 163 6.69 18.02 -0.06
C MET A 163 8.10 18.60 -0.09
N ALA A 164 8.30 19.67 -0.85
CA ALA A 164 9.59 20.36 -0.96
C ALA A 164 10.00 21.06 0.35
N ASP A 165 9.05 21.32 1.26
CA ASP A 165 9.27 22.06 2.50
C ASP A 165 9.25 21.12 3.72
N GLY A 166 10.44 20.66 4.14
CA GLY A 166 10.70 20.25 5.52
C GLY A 166 9.90 19.07 6.08
N THR A 167 9.58 18.05 5.28
CA THR A 167 8.98 16.83 5.83
C THR A 167 10.02 16.12 6.71
N PRO A 168 9.73 15.84 8.00
CA PRO A 168 10.69 15.17 8.87
C PRO A 168 11.06 13.81 8.29
N VAL A 169 12.36 13.52 8.24
CA VAL A 169 12.88 12.22 7.80
C VAL A 169 12.33 11.15 8.76
N PRO A 170 11.60 10.14 8.27
CA PRO A 170 11.08 9.08 9.13
C PRO A 170 12.21 8.35 9.86
N GLN A 171 11.97 7.97 11.12
CA GLN A 171 12.94 7.14 11.84
C GLN A 171 13.12 5.80 11.13
N PRO A 172 14.36 5.31 10.97
CA PRO A 172 14.61 4.03 10.32
C PRO A 172 14.02 2.90 11.15
N LEU A 173 13.27 2.02 10.49
CA LEU A 173 12.64 0.85 11.12
C LEU A 173 13.66 -0.29 11.33
N PRO A 174 13.53 -1.08 12.42
CA PRO A 174 14.43 -2.19 12.71
C PRO A 174 14.23 -3.37 11.75
N ASP A 175 15.17 -4.33 11.76
CA ASP A 175 15.14 -5.48 10.85
C ASP A 175 13.97 -6.37 11.21
N ILE A 176 13.44 -7.03 10.19
CA ILE A 176 12.41 -8.04 10.37
C ILE A 176 13.05 -9.25 11.07
N VAL A 177 12.60 -9.51 12.30
CA VAL A 177 12.84 -10.77 12.98
C VAL A 177 11.59 -11.61 12.82
N VAL A 178 11.60 -12.54 11.86
CA VAL A 178 10.42 -13.31 11.41
C VAL A 178 9.69 -14.03 12.56
N ASP A 179 10.42 -14.59 13.53
CA ASP A 179 9.85 -15.27 14.69
C ASP A 179 9.32 -14.30 15.77
N ASN A 180 9.37 -12.99 15.52
CA ASN A 180 8.91 -11.95 16.43
C ASN A 180 7.91 -11.01 15.75
N PRO A 181 6.60 -11.37 15.75
CA PRO A 181 5.55 -10.56 15.15
C PRO A 181 5.50 -9.09 15.60
N SER A 182 5.96 -8.76 16.82
CA SER A 182 5.97 -7.37 17.29
C SER A 182 7.01 -6.49 16.58
N THR A 183 8.00 -7.11 15.94
CA THR A 183 8.94 -6.41 15.03
C THR A 183 8.41 -6.35 13.62
N VAL A 184 7.70 -7.39 13.18
CA VAL A 184 7.11 -7.53 11.83
C VAL A 184 5.97 -6.53 11.63
N TRP A 185 5.09 -6.36 12.62
CA TRP A 185 3.87 -5.55 12.49
C TRP A 185 4.00 -4.21 13.21
N GLN A 186 4.95 -3.40 12.74
CA GLN A 186 5.20 -2.05 13.27
C GLN A 186 4.68 -0.97 12.32
N SER A 187 4.20 0.12 12.92
CA SER A 187 3.76 1.30 12.18
C SER A 187 4.89 1.88 11.32
N GLY A 188 4.56 2.30 10.11
CA GLY A 188 5.48 2.82 9.11
C GLY A 188 6.02 1.77 8.13
N ARG A 189 5.80 0.47 8.38
CA ARG A 189 6.25 -0.59 7.46
C ARG A 189 5.43 -0.62 6.18
N LEU A 190 6.11 -1.05 5.12
CA LEU A 190 5.47 -1.38 3.86
C LEU A 190 5.27 -2.90 3.75
N LEU A 191 4.17 -3.30 3.12
CA LEU A 191 3.83 -4.69 2.81
C LEU A 191 3.60 -4.85 1.31
N ARG A 192 4.43 -5.63 0.63
CA ARG A 192 4.24 -5.99 -0.78
C ARG A 192 2.95 -6.77 -0.97
N LEU A 193 2.31 -6.63 -2.13
CA LEU A 193 1.13 -7.41 -2.47
C LEU A 193 1.43 -8.92 -2.49
N PRO A 194 0.43 -9.80 -2.26
CA PRO A 194 0.64 -11.23 -2.32
C PRO A 194 1.11 -11.70 -3.69
N GLU A 195 2.19 -12.49 -3.71
CA GLU A 195 2.73 -13.14 -4.90
C GLU A 195 3.17 -14.57 -4.56
N ALA A 196 3.19 -15.46 -5.55
CA ALA A 196 3.65 -16.83 -5.33
C ALA A 196 5.12 -16.85 -4.87
N THR A 197 5.97 -16.18 -5.65
CA THR A 197 7.41 -16.03 -5.45
C THR A 197 7.79 -14.56 -5.37
N ASP A 198 8.68 -14.20 -4.46
CA ASP A 198 9.30 -12.88 -4.36
C ASP A 198 10.82 -13.06 -4.22
N THR A 199 11.56 -12.51 -5.18
CA THR A 199 13.03 -12.63 -5.21
C THR A 199 13.71 -11.40 -4.60
N ALA A 200 12.96 -10.34 -4.31
CA ALA A 200 13.54 -9.13 -3.77
C ALA A 200 13.87 -9.30 -2.28
N PRO A 201 14.98 -8.69 -1.81
CA PRO A 201 15.30 -8.69 -0.38
C PRO A 201 14.16 -8.06 0.42
N ALA A 202 13.95 -8.56 1.63
CA ALA A 202 12.88 -8.14 2.52
C ALA A 202 13.48 -8.04 3.92
N THR A 203 14.14 -6.91 4.18
CA THR A 203 14.90 -6.64 5.41
C THR A 203 14.11 -5.72 6.35
N VAL A 204 13.43 -4.73 5.77
CA VAL A 204 12.60 -3.71 6.43
C VAL A 204 11.16 -3.74 5.89
N VAL A 205 10.99 -4.02 4.61
CA VAL A 205 9.72 -4.20 3.90
C VAL A 205 9.27 -5.64 3.99
N LEU A 206 7.99 -5.83 4.29
CA LEU A 206 7.38 -7.15 4.41
C LEU A 206 7.19 -7.76 3.02
N SER A 207 7.71 -8.97 2.83
CA SER A 207 7.61 -9.70 1.56
C SER A 207 6.18 -10.11 1.21
N GLY A 208 5.92 -10.17 -0.08
CA GLY A 208 4.67 -10.68 -0.66
C GLY A 208 4.68 -12.19 -0.91
N ALA A 209 5.85 -12.84 -0.85
CA ALA A 209 6.02 -14.25 -1.19
C ALA A 209 5.22 -15.19 -0.30
N LEU A 210 4.79 -16.30 -0.91
CA LEU A 210 4.18 -17.44 -0.23
C LEU A 210 5.09 -18.69 -0.22
N ASP A 211 6.25 -18.63 -0.88
CA ASP A 211 7.23 -19.70 -0.97
C ASP A 211 8.68 -19.29 -0.61
N GLY A 212 9.58 -20.27 -0.60
CA GLY A 212 11.02 -20.06 -0.45
C GLY A 212 11.57 -19.83 0.96
N ARG A 213 10.72 -19.54 1.98
CA ARG A 213 11.19 -19.27 3.36
C ARG A 213 10.36 -20.04 4.40
N GLY A 214 11.01 -20.52 5.47
CA GLY A 214 10.39 -21.38 6.48
C GLY A 214 10.39 -22.84 6.04
N GLY A 215 11.22 -23.66 6.68
CA GLY A 215 11.54 -25.03 6.24
C GLY A 215 10.32 -25.90 5.94
N GLU A 216 10.48 -26.80 4.97
CA GLU A 216 9.44 -27.75 4.57
C GLU A 216 8.93 -28.55 5.78
N GLY A 217 7.61 -28.52 6.01
CA GLY A 217 6.93 -29.36 7.01
C GLY A 217 6.53 -28.68 8.33
N ASP A 218 7.02 -27.48 8.65
CA ASP A 218 6.60 -26.73 9.85
C ASP A 218 5.62 -25.61 9.49
N VAL A 219 4.33 -25.91 9.61
CA VAL A 219 3.23 -24.99 9.27
C VAL A 219 3.28 -23.69 10.09
N MET A 220 3.68 -23.76 11.36
CA MET A 220 3.78 -22.58 12.23
C MET A 220 4.92 -21.68 11.77
N ARG A 221 6.10 -22.25 11.48
CA ARG A 221 7.21 -21.46 10.94
C ARG A 221 6.87 -20.88 9.57
N TRP A 222 6.21 -21.64 8.70
CA TRP A 222 5.73 -21.11 7.42
C TRP A 222 4.83 -19.88 7.66
N ALA A 223 3.80 -19.99 8.52
CA ALA A 223 2.94 -18.86 8.81
C ALA A 223 3.73 -17.62 9.28
N LEU A 224 4.74 -17.77 10.14
CA LEU A 224 5.57 -16.67 10.64
C LEU A 224 6.52 -16.06 9.59
N HIS A 225 7.03 -16.86 8.66
CA HIS A 225 7.95 -16.38 7.63
C HIS A 225 7.25 -15.65 6.48
N HIS A 226 5.93 -15.80 6.38
CA HIS A 226 5.11 -15.22 5.31
C HIS A 226 4.09 -14.23 5.89
N PRO A 227 4.31 -12.91 5.76
CA PRO A 227 3.46 -11.89 6.38
C PRO A 227 1.97 -12.04 6.05
N TRP A 228 1.65 -12.34 4.80
CA TRP A 228 0.28 -12.59 4.36
C TRP A 228 -0.33 -13.84 5.02
N ALA A 229 0.43 -14.93 5.11
CA ALA A 229 -0.02 -16.14 5.79
C ALA A 229 -0.23 -15.90 7.28
N PHE A 230 0.69 -15.21 7.95
CA PHE A 230 0.54 -14.81 9.35
C PHE A 230 -0.73 -14.00 9.57
N LEU A 231 -0.98 -12.98 8.74
CA LEU A 231 -2.13 -12.10 8.89
C LEU A 231 -3.44 -12.89 8.80
N LEU A 232 -3.60 -13.72 7.76
CA LEU A 232 -4.79 -14.56 7.58
C LEU A 232 -4.91 -15.63 8.69
N ALA A 233 -3.80 -16.21 9.13
CA ALA A 233 -3.79 -17.12 10.28
C ALA A 233 -4.27 -16.43 11.55
N GLN A 234 -3.79 -15.20 11.80
CA GLN A 234 -4.19 -14.40 12.96
C GLN A 234 -5.68 -14.05 12.90
N MET A 235 -6.24 -13.83 11.71
CA MET A 235 -7.66 -13.55 11.54
C MET A 235 -8.55 -14.74 11.92
N VAL A 236 -8.26 -15.95 11.45
CA VAL A 236 -9.04 -17.16 11.84
C VAL A 236 -8.80 -17.58 13.28
N PHE A 237 -7.60 -17.35 13.80
CA PHE A 237 -7.31 -17.52 15.23
C PHE A 237 -8.10 -16.53 16.09
N THR A 238 -8.18 -15.26 15.67
CA THR A 238 -8.98 -14.24 16.36
C THR A 238 -10.46 -14.58 16.32
N LYS A 239 -10.97 -15.07 15.18
CA LYS A 239 -12.34 -15.58 15.05
C LYS A 239 -12.64 -16.66 16.09
N GLU A 240 -11.80 -17.71 16.16
CA GLU A 240 -12.01 -18.82 17.09
C GLU A 240 -11.95 -18.36 18.56
N ALA A 241 -10.94 -17.54 18.90
CA ALA A 241 -10.80 -17.00 20.25
C ALA A 241 -12.02 -16.13 20.64
N TRP A 242 -12.53 -15.31 19.72
CA TRP A 242 -13.69 -14.46 19.96
C TRP A 242 -14.98 -15.28 20.13
N GLU A 243 -15.19 -16.33 19.32
CA GLU A 243 -16.32 -17.25 19.47
C GLU A 243 -16.30 -17.97 20.84
N ALA A 244 -15.11 -18.27 21.36
CA ALA A 244 -14.95 -18.89 22.68
C ALA A 244 -15.34 -17.95 23.85
N GLU A 245 -15.31 -16.63 23.66
CA GLU A 245 -15.69 -15.63 24.67
C GLU A 245 -17.21 -15.58 24.95
N ARG A 246 -18.05 -16.20 24.09
CA ARG A 246 -19.52 -16.42 24.17
C ARG A 246 -20.44 -15.20 24.38
N VAL A 247 -19.95 -14.09 24.90
CA VAL A 247 -20.74 -12.90 25.28
C VAL A 247 -20.39 -11.69 24.41
N SER A 248 -19.32 -11.78 23.62
CA SER A 248 -18.73 -10.62 22.92
C SER A 248 -19.07 -10.53 21.44
N GLY A 249 -19.90 -11.42 20.89
CA GLY A 249 -20.14 -11.50 19.45
C GLY A 249 -19.09 -12.35 18.72
N GLY A 250 -18.84 -12.07 17.44
CA GLY A 250 -17.91 -12.83 16.61
C GLY A 250 -17.72 -12.25 15.21
N VAL A 251 -16.86 -12.88 14.42
CA VAL A 251 -16.67 -12.58 12.99
C VAL A 251 -16.65 -13.87 12.19
N ALA A 252 -17.32 -13.87 11.04
CA ALA A 252 -17.35 -14.97 10.09
C ALA A 252 -16.78 -14.53 8.74
N PHE A 253 -16.08 -15.47 8.09
CA PHE A 253 -15.52 -15.34 6.75
C PHE A 253 -16.31 -16.24 5.82
N GLU A 254 -17.44 -15.74 5.33
CA GLU A 254 -18.40 -16.50 4.53
C GLU A 254 -18.02 -16.51 3.04
N LEU A 255 -18.45 -17.55 2.34
CA LEU A 255 -18.34 -17.61 0.88
C LEU A 255 -19.74 -17.61 0.27
N GLU A 256 -19.98 -16.71 -0.69
CA GLU A 256 -21.25 -16.69 -1.40
C GLU A 256 -21.50 -18.02 -2.14
N PRO A 257 -22.76 -18.50 -2.21
CA PRO A 257 -23.09 -19.75 -2.89
C PRO A 257 -22.58 -19.85 -4.33
N ALA A 258 -22.55 -18.72 -5.07
CA ALA A 258 -22.06 -18.66 -6.44
C ALA A 258 -20.55 -18.96 -6.56
N HIS A 259 -19.77 -18.73 -5.50
CA HIS A 259 -18.33 -18.90 -5.47
C HIS A 259 -17.89 -20.23 -4.85
N LEU A 260 -18.82 -21.10 -4.41
CA LEU A 260 -18.51 -22.39 -3.81
C LEU A 260 -17.57 -23.29 -4.63
N PRO A 261 -17.69 -23.40 -5.97
CA PRO A 261 -16.75 -24.19 -6.77
C PRO A 261 -15.31 -23.66 -6.71
N GLN A 262 -15.13 -22.41 -6.29
CA GLN A 262 -13.85 -21.70 -6.22
C GLN A 262 -13.34 -21.55 -4.79
N PHE A 263 -13.85 -22.33 -3.81
CA PHE A 263 -13.46 -22.21 -2.39
C PHE A 263 -11.95 -22.34 -2.12
N GLN A 264 -11.18 -22.94 -3.04
CA GLN A 264 -9.72 -22.98 -2.92
C GLN A 264 -9.08 -21.62 -3.20
N ARG A 265 -9.63 -20.86 -4.15
CA ARG A 265 -9.18 -19.53 -4.60
C ARG A 265 -10.40 -18.63 -4.79
N PRO A 266 -11.07 -18.21 -3.71
CA PRO A 266 -12.29 -17.44 -3.83
C PRO A 266 -12.00 -16.06 -4.43
N PRO A 267 -12.85 -15.54 -5.33
CA PRO A 267 -12.71 -14.19 -5.87
C PRO A 267 -13.08 -13.11 -4.83
N CYS A 268 -13.92 -13.47 -3.86
CA CYS A 268 -14.29 -12.62 -2.73
C CYS A 268 -14.67 -13.50 -1.53
N VAL A 269 -14.29 -13.09 -0.33
CA VAL A 269 -14.75 -13.68 0.94
C VAL A 269 -15.50 -12.61 1.70
N GLU A 270 -16.75 -12.89 2.06
CA GLU A 270 -17.61 -11.96 2.78
C GLU A 270 -17.29 -11.96 4.28
N VAL A 271 -17.30 -10.77 4.86
CA VAL A 271 -17.07 -10.54 6.29
C VAL A 271 -18.40 -10.21 6.95
N VAL A 272 -18.81 -11.09 7.86
CA VAL A 272 -20.01 -10.91 8.68
C VAL A 272 -19.59 -10.74 10.12
N VAL A 273 -20.10 -9.71 10.79
CA VAL A 273 -19.81 -9.46 12.21
C VAL A 273 -21.06 -9.70 13.01
N THR A 274 -20.98 -10.59 13.99
CA THR A 274 -22.04 -10.83 14.97
C THR A 274 -21.78 -9.97 16.19
N ARG A 275 -22.76 -9.17 16.58
CA ARG A 275 -22.67 -8.28 17.75
C ARG A 275 -23.03 -9.03 19.04
N PRO A 276 -22.72 -8.48 20.23
CA PRO A 276 -23.10 -9.10 21.51
C PRO A 276 -24.61 -9.37 21.69
N ASN A 277 -25.47 -8.62 21.00
CA ASN A 277 -26.92 -8.82 21.00
C ASN A 277 -27.39 -9.92 20.02
N GLY A 278 -26.47 -10.60 19.32
CA GLY A 278 -26.76 -11.62 18.31
C GLY A 278 -27.09 -11.09 16.92
N GLU A 279 -27.06 -9.76 16.72
CA GLU A 279 -27.31 -9.16 15.41
C GLU A 279 -26.12 -9.39 14.47
N GLU A 280 -26.39 -9.90 13.26
CA GLU A 280 -25.40 -10.10 12.21
C GLU A 280 -25.37 -8.91 11.24
N VAL A 281 -24.16 -8.40 10.98
CA VAL A 281 -23.93 -7.26 10.09
C VAL A 281 -23.00 -7.68 8.95
N ARG A 282 -23.52 -7.67 7.72
CA ARG A 282 -22.74 -7.87 6.49
C ARG A 282 -21.89 -6.64 6.19
N CYS A 283 -20.60 -6.75 6.47
CA CYS A 283 -19.68 -5.62 6.44
C CYS A 283 -19.14 -5.34 5.02
N GLY A 284 -18.73 -6.39 4.30
CA GLY A 284 -18.16 -6.34 2.95
C GLY A 284 -17.10 -7.43 2.75
N SER A 285 -16.09 -7.20 1.91
CA SER A 285 -15.09 -8.22 1.58
C SER A 285 -13.92 -8.32 2.58
N LEU A 286 -13.22 -9.46 2.54
CA LEU A 286 -12.00 -9.71 3.31
C LEU A 286 -10.87 -8.74 2.94
N GLY A 287 -10.74 -8.37 1.67
CA GLY A 287 -9.80 -7.34 1.21
C GLY A 287 -10.02 -5.99 1.90
N GLU A 288 -11.26 -5.57 2.10
CA GLU A 288 -11.58 -4.34 2.83
C GLU A 288 -11.25 -4.48 4.34
N LEU A 289 -11.55 -5.62 4.97
CA LEU A 289 -11.15 -5.88 6.36
C LEU A 289 -9.64 -5.81 6.52
N VAL A 290 -8.89 -6.47 5.64
CA VAL A 290 -7.43 -6.46 5.64
C VAL A 290 -6.89 -5.03 5.53
N ARG A 291 -7.41 -4.22 4.60
CA ARG A 291 -7.00 -2.82 4.47
C ARG A 291 -7.23 -2.02 5.75
N ARG A 292 -8.38 -2.24 6.41
CA ARG A 292 -8.70 -1.61 7.70
C ARG A 292 -7.76 -2.06 8.82
N VAL A 293 -7.43 -3.34 8.88
CA VAL A 293 -6.47 -3.90 9.85
C VAL A 293 -5.08 -3.31 9.64
N LEU A 294 -4.59 -3.28 8.40
CA LEU A 294 -3.30 -2.69 8.05
C LEU A 294 -3.24 -1.20 8.40
N ALA A 295 -4.32 -0.45 8.13
CA ALA A 295 -4.43 0.95 8.52
C ALA A 295 -4.34 1.14 10.05
N GLN A 296 -4.99 0.29 10.85
CA GLN A 296 -4.87 0.34 12.31
C GLN A 296 -3.47 -0.02 12.83
N LEU A 297 -2.77 -0.90 12.14
CA LEU A 297 -1.38 -1.25 12.45
C LEU A 297 -0.39 -0.17 11.95
N GLY A 298 -0.84 0.76 11.12
CA GLY A 298 0.00 1.73 10.43
C GLY A 298 0.93 1.08 9.41
N VAL A 299 0.54 -0.06 8.83
CA VAL A 299 1.27 -0.76 7.76
C VAL A 299 0.64 -0.36 6.42
N THR A 300 1.46 0.04 5.46
CA THR A 300 1.00 0.51 4.15
C THR A 300 1.24 -0.56 3.08
N LEU A 301 0.24 -0.81 2.24
CA LEU A 301 0.41 -1.70 1.09
C LEU A 301 1.30 -1.03 0.05
N LEU A 302 2.34 -1.74 -0.38
CA LEU A 302 3.20 -1.30 -1.47
C LEU A 302 2.56 -1.70 -2.80
N GLY A 303 1.85 -0.76 -3.39
CA GLY A 303 1.23 -0.89 -4.70
C GLY A 303 0.48 0.39 -5.07
N HIS A 304 0.30 0.63 -6.37
CA HIS A 304 -0.43 1.81 -6.87
C HIS A 304 -1.94 1.59 -6.75
N ARG A 305 -2.63 2.47 -6.02
CA ARG A 305 -4.09 2.54 -5.91
C ARG A 305 -4.76 1.20 -5.61
N VAL A 306 -4.19 0.46 -4.66
CA VAL A 306 -4.70 -0.88 -4.28
C VAL A 306 -6.12 -0.75 -3.71
N THR A 307 -7.08 -1.32 -4.43
CA THR A 307 -8.49 -1.38 -4.00
C THR A 307 -8.78 -2.65 -3.20
N ALA A 308 -9.94 -2.71 -2.54
CA ALA A 308 -10.38 -3.93 -1.86
C ALA A 308 -10.51 -5.11 -2.85
N SER A 309 -11.15 -4.89 -4.00
CA SER A 309 -11.32 -5.91 -5.05
C SER A 309 -9.98 -6.40 -5.60
N THR A 310 -9.04 -5.50 -5.89
CA THR A 310 -7.69 -5.91 -6.35
C THR A 310 -6.96 -6.72 -5.28
N LEU A 311 -7.22 -6.44 -4.00
CA LEU A 311 -6.65 -7.21 -2.91
C LEU A 311 -7.34 -8.57 -2.74
N ASP A 312 -8.66 -8.65 -2.88
CA ASP A 312 -9.42 -9.90 -2.86
C ASP A 312 -8.90 -10.90 -3.90
N ASP A 313 -8.67 -10.44 -5.13
CA ASP A 313 -8.07 -11.25 -6.22
C ASP A 313 -6.72 -11.87 -5.81
N ARG A 314 -5.91 -11.11 -5.06
CA ARG A 314 -4.59 -11.55 -4.59
C ARG A 314 -4.68 -12.43 -3.34
N LEU A 315 -5.64 -12.17 -2.46
CA LEU A 315 -5.87 -12.96 -1.24
C LEU A 315 -6.30 -14.39 -1.57
N GLY A 316 -6.97 -14.63 -2.70
CA GLY A 316 -7.28 -15.98 -3.18
C GLY A 316 -6.03 -16.90 -3.26
N LEU A 317 -4.87 -16.35 -3.65
CA LEU A 317 -3.60 -17.09 -3.67
C LEU A 317 -3.13 -17.49 -2.26
N VAL A 318 -3.33 -16.61 -1.29
CA VAL A 318 -2.91 -16.86 0.09
C VAL A 318 -3.86 -17.84 0.77
N ILE A 319 -5.16 -17.72 0.52
CA ILE A 319 -6.19 -18.66 1.00
C ILE A 319 -5.93 -20.08 0.50
N ASP A 320 -5.59 -20.23 -0.79
CA ASP A 320 -5.18 -21.51 -1.35
C ASP A 320 -3.93 -22.08 -0.66
N ALA A 321 -2.89 -21.26 -0.50
CA ALA A 321 -1.66 -21.67 0.19
C ALA A 321 -1.89 -22.05 1.66
N ALA A 322 -2.76 -21.32 2.37
CA ALA A 322 -3.15 -21.57 3.74
C ALA A 322 -3.98 -22.85 3.88
N GLN A 323 -4.88 -23.13 2.94
CA GLN A 323 -5.67 -24.38 2.92
C GLN A 323 -4.78 -25.59 2.66
N ARG A 324 -3.90 -25.53 1.66
CA ARG A 324 -2.97 -26.63 1.35
C ARG A 324 -2.04 -27.01 2.51
N ARG A 325 -1.75 -26.04 3.39
CA ARG A 325 -0.89 -26.22 4.56
C ARG A 325 -1.65 -26.48 5.86
N GLY A 326 -2.98 -26.58 5.80
CA GLY A 326 -3.81 -26.82 6.98
C GLY A 326 -3.74 -25.68 7.99
N VAL A 327 -3.74 -24.43 7.54
CA VAL A 327 -3.91 -23.23 8.39
C VAL A 327 -5.37 -22.79 8.39
N TRP A 328 -5.97 -22.78 7.20
CA TRP A 328 -7.40 -22.54 6.98
C TRP A 328 -8.08 -23.83 6.54
N ARG A 329 -9.34 -23.97 6.91
CA ARG A 329 -10.23 -25.03 6.44
C ARG A 329 -11.52 -24.40 5.93
N PHE A 330 -11.98 -24.86 4.77
CA PHE A 330 -13.31 -24.49 4.27
C PHE A 330 -14.38 -25.44 4.80
N GLU A 331 -15.42 -24.87 5.41
CA GLU A 331 -16.60 -25.58 5.89
C GLU A 331 -17.75 -25.31 4.92
N HIS A 332 -18.29 -26.36 4.30
CA HIS A 332 -19.32 -26.24 3.25
C HIS A 332 -20.68 -25.76 3.77
N GLY A 333 -20.81 -25.51 5.07
CA GLY A 333 -22.09 -25.23 5.72
C GLY A 333 -22.96 -26.49 5.84
N THR A 334 -23.75 -26.57 6.91
CA THR A 334 -24.76 -27.61 7.09
C THR A 334 -26.00 -27.00 7.74
N GLY A 335 -27.17 -27.26 7.18
CA GLY A 335 -28.43 -26.72 7.69
C GLY A 335 -28.47 -25.20 7.58
N ALA A 336 -28.58 -24.50 8.71
CA ALA A 336 -28.66 -23.04 8.78
C ALA A 336 -27.29 -22.32 8.79
N ARG A 337 -26.17 -23.06 8.80
CA ARG A 337 -24.83 -22.44 8.79
C ARG A 337 -24.39 -22.15 7.35
N HIS A 338 -24.00 -20.90 7.10
CA HIS A 338 -23.41 -20.52 5.83
C HIS A 338 -22.05 -21.19 5.61
N PRO A 339 -21.68 -21.47 4.34
CA PRO A 339 -20.33 -21.90 4.00
C PRO A 339 -19.31 -20.84 4.40
N ALA A 340 -18.27 -21.23 5.12
CA ALA A 340 -17.32 -20.30 5.72
C ALA A 340 -15.92 -20.90 5.91
N TYR A 341 -14.92 -20.03 6.07
CA TYR A 341 -13.58 -20.42 6.45
C TYR A 341 -13.40 -20.41 7.98
N ALA A 342 -12.71 -21.42 8.47
CA ALA A 342 -12.32 -21.57 9.87
C ALA A 342 -10.82 -21.88 9.98
N ILE A 343 -10.27 -21.75 11.19
CA ILE A 343 -8.93 -22.24 11.50
C ILE A 343 -8.92 -23.77 11.43
N ASP A 344 -7.85 -24.35 10.89
CA ASP A 344 -7.69 -25.81 10.95
C ASP A 344 -7.43 -26.24 12.42
N PRO A 345 -8.08 -27.30 12.93
CA PRO A 345 -7.91 -27.73 14.31
C PRO A 345 -6.46 -28.04 14.71
N ALA A 346 -5.68 -28.65 13.81
CA ALA A 346 -4.28 -28.98 14.11
C ALA A 346 -3.41 -27.72 14.21
N PHE A 347 -3.72 -26.71 13.40
CA PHE A 347 -3.05 -25.41 13.49
C PHE A 347 -3.50 -24.59 14.68
N SER A 348 -4.80 -24.62 15.03
CA SER A 348 -5.31 -24.05 16.28
C SER A 348 -4.55 -24.61 17.48
N ASP A 349 -4.44 -25.93 17.61
CA ASP A 349 -3.64 -26.57 18.68
C ASP A 349 -2.18 -26.09 18.68
N ALA A 350 -1.58 -25.90 17.50
CA ALA A 350 -0.22 -25.39 17.37
C ALA A 350 -0.08 -23.94 17.86
N CYS A 351 -1.11 -23.09 17.70
CA CYS A 351 -1.16 -21.72 18.23
C CYS A 351 -1.10 -21.67 19.77
N TYR A 352 -1.45 -22.75 20.47
CA TYR A 352 -1.36 -22.83 21.94
C TYR A 352 -0.05 -23.48 22.45
N ARG A 353 0.75 -24.07 21.57
CA ARG A 353 2.08 -24.63 21.93
C ARG A 353 3.13 -23.53 22.07
N ALA A 354 4.30 -23.82 22.64
CA ALA A 354 5.31 -22.82 23.03
C ALA A 354 5.61 -21.73 21.96
N LEU A 355 5.90 -22.12 20.71
CA LEU A 355 6.16 -21.17 19.62
C LEU A 355 4.89 -20.38 19.23
N GLY A 356 3.78 -21.08 19.01
CA GLY A 356 2.50 -20.45 18.65
C GLY A 356 1.99 -19.50 19.72
N SER A 357 2.02 -19.90 20.99
CA SER A 357 1.56 -19.09 22.13
C SER A 357 2.41 -17.83 22.26
N ARG A 358 3.73 -17.93 22.06
CA ARG A 358 4.58 -16.74 22.01
C ARG A 358 4.20 -15.84 20.82
N ALA A 359 4.00 -16.40 19.63
CA ALA A 359 3.81 -15.63 18.41
C ALA A 359 2.39 -15.05 18.25
N PHE A 360 1.33 -15.84 18.44
CA PHE A 360 -0.07 -15.44 18.24
C PHE A 360 -0.67 -14.74 19.47
N TYR A 361 -0.45 -15.29 20.67
CA TYR A 361 -1.05 -14.74 21.90
C TYR A 361 -0.30 -13.54 22.45
N ARG A 362 1.03 -13.62 22.56
CA ARG A 362 1.83 -12.57 23.19
C ARG A 362 2.23 -11.50 22.19
N LEU A 363 3.04 -11.88 21.21
CA LEU A 363 3.69 -10.93 20.29
C LEU A 363 2.75 -10.46 19.16
N GLY A 364 1.78 -11.30 18.77
CA GLY A 364 0.75 -11.02 17.78
C GLY A 364 -0.51 -10.36 18.33
N SER A 365 -0.59 -10.14 19.65
CA SER A 365 -1.75 -9.48 20.28
C SER A 365 -2.11 -8.11 19.69
N PRO A 366 -1.17 -7.25 19.21
CA PRO A 366 -1.56 -6.02 18.53
C PRO A 366 -2.32 -6.28 17.23
N VAL A 367 -1.97 -7.36 16.49
CA VAL A 367 -2.66 -7.77 15.26
C VAL A 367 -4.05 -8.32 15.59
N THR A 368 -4.20 -9.17 16.62
CA THR A 368 -5.51 -9.60 17.14
C THR A 368 -6.41 -8.40 17.47
N ALA A 369 -5.86 -7.45 18.23
CA ALA A 369 -6.59 -6.26 18.63
C ALA A 369 -7.00 -5.40 17.43
N ALA A 370 -6.13 -5.28 16.42
CA ALA A 370 -6.45 -4.57 15.19
C ALA A 370 -7.55 -5.26 14.38
N VAL A 371 -7.51 -6.59 14.24
CA VAL A 371 -8.57 -7.40 13.60
C VAL A 371 -9.92 -7.17 14.27
N ARG A 372 -9.97 -7.32 15.60
CA ARG A 372 -11.22 -7.16 16.37
C ARG A 372 -11.75 -5.73 16.27
N ARG A 373 -10.92 -4.72 16.54
CA ARG A 373 -11.33 -3.32 16.46
C ARG A 373 -11.79 -2.94 15.05
N ALA A 374 -11.12 -3.43 14.01
CA ALA A 374 -11.51 -3.15 12.63
C ALA A 374 -12.90 -3.72 12.32
N ALA A 375 -13.15 -4.97 12.71
CA ALA A 375 -14.44 -5.62 12.52
C ALA A 375 -15.57 -4.92 13.31
N GLU A 376 -15.38 -4.68 14.61
CA GLU A 376 -16.37 -4.01 15.47
C GLU A 376 -16.70 -2.59 14.99
N THR A 377 -15.67 -1.79 14.68
CA THR A 377 -15.85 -0.43 14.16
C THR A 377 -16.58 -0.43 12.83
N TRP A 378 -16.23 -1.36 11.94
CA TRP A 378 -16.86 -1.46 10.63
C TRP A 378 -18.35 -1.83 10.72
N ALA A 379 -18.70 -2.78 11.60
CA ALA A 379 -20.09 -3.13 11.86
C ALA A 379 -20.88 -1.91 12.39
N ALA A 380 -20.29 -1.15 13.32
CA ALA A 380 -20.92 0.07 13.85
C ALA A 380 -21.13 1.14 12.76
N GLU A 381 -20.15 1.36 11.89
CA GLU A 381 -20.28 2.27 10.74
C GLU A 381 -21.41 1.84 9.79
N ARG A 382 -21.56 0.54 9.53
CA ARG A 382 -22.60 0.01 8.62
C ARG A 382 -23.99 0.25 9.16
N ILE A 383 -24.18 0.03 10.47
CA ILE A 383 -25.46 0.32 11.14
C ILE A 383 -25.76 1.82 11.09
N ALA A 384 -24.80 2.67 11.46
CA ALA A 384 -24.98 4.12 11.44
C ALA A 384 -25.39 4.64 10.05
N ARG A 385 -24.78 4.10 8.98
CA ARG A 385 -25.16 4.44 7.60
C ARG A 385 -26.55 3.93 7.23
N ALA A 386 -26.92 2.72 7.64
CA ALA A 386 -28.25 2.18 7.39
C ALA A 386 -29.34 3.03 8.05
N SER A 387 -29.15 3.42 9.32
CA SER A 387 -30.08 4.29 10.06
C SER A 387 -30.17 5.71 9.47
N ALA A 388 -29.06 6.26 8.96
CA ALA A 388 -29.08 7.56 8.30
C ALA A 388 -29.84 7.54 6.95
N GLY A 389 -29.81 6.42 6.23
CA GLY A 389 -30.55 6.24 4.98
C GLY A 389 -32.07 6.12 5.19
N THR A 390 -32.53 5.53 6.29
CA THR A 390 -33.97 5.36 6.58
C THR A 390 -34.64 6.62 7.13
N GLY A 391 -33.87 7.55 7.71
CA GLY A 391 -34.38 8.82 8.23
C GLY A 391 -34.68 9.90 7.17
N GLY A 392 -34.21 9.71 5.93
CA GLY A 392 -34.40 10.65 4.82
C GLY A 392 -35.70 10.46 4.02
N GLU A 393 -36.36 9.31 4.13
CA GLU A 393 -37.59 9.00 3.37
C GLU A 393 -38.90 9.40 4.08
N VAL A 394 -38.85 9.91 5.32
CA VAL A 394 -40.05 10.33 6.08
C VAL A 394 -40.30 11.85 6.02
N ALA A 395 -39.48 12.59 5.28
CA ALA A 395 -39.67 14.01 5.02
C ALA A 395 -39.65 14.28 3.50
N SER A 396 -40.69 13.84 2.80
CA SER A 396 -41.04 14.28 1.43
C SER A 396 -42.52 14.59 1.38
#